data_AF-A0A0V0GL72-F1
#
_entry.id   AF-A0A0V0GL72-F1
#
_cell.length_a   1.000
_cell.length_b   1.000
_cell.length_c   1.000
_cell.angle_alpha   90.00
_cell.angle_beta   90.00
_cell.angle_gamma   90.00
#
_symmetry.space_group_name_H-M   'P 1'
#
loop_
_entity.id
_entity.type
_entity.pdbx_description
1 polymer ?
#
loop_
_entity_poly.entity_id
_entity_poly.type
_entity_poly.pdbx_seq_one_letter_code
_entity_poly.pdbx_strand_id
1 'polypeptide(L)'
;MHYIHPLIVEGSWNDKQTKMDKLRCQSSQMISMWLSRAEPPLRKEIVEYMLDVNSDMWSMRKIRANFLRIMDVLGGLIAIRKWFDQICNWKNPITTVLIHILFLILVLYPELILPTIFLYLFLIGIWYYRWRPRHPPHMDT
;
A
#
# COMPACT_ATOMS: atom_id res chain seq x y z
N MET A 1 -35.39 19.49 25.32
CA MET A 1 -35.71 18.53 24.24
C MET A 1 -34.58 17.53 24.15
N HIS A 2 -34.91 16.26 24.31
CA HIS A 2 -34.02 15.15 24.60
C HIS A 2 -33.56 14.54 23.27
N TYR A 3 -32.29 14.70 22.88
CA TYR A 3 -31.74 13.98 21.73
C TYR A 3 -31.35 12.57 22.19
N ILE A 4 -32.35 11.69 22.26
CA ILE A 4 -32.19 10.26 22.55
C ILE A 4 -32.03 9.54 21.21
N HIS A 5 -30.81 9.49 20.68
CA HIS A 5 -30.34 8.35 19.89
C HIS A 5 -28.87 8.56 19.52
N PRO A 6 -27.89 7.93 20.21
CA PRO A 6 -26.58 7.77 19.63
C PRO A 6 -26.73 6.81 18.43
N LEU A 7 -26.46 7.30 17.22
CA LEU A 7 -26.35 6.46 16.01
C LEU A 7 -25.06 5.61 15.98
N ILE A 8 -24.57 5.20 17.15
CA ILE A 8 -23.39 4.38 17.29
C ILE A 8 -23.88 2.96 17.50
N VAL A 9 -24.21 2.30 16.39
CA VAL A 9 -24.19 0.83 16.35
C VAL A 9 -22.72 0.45 16.46
N GLU A 10 -22.30 0.08 17.66
CA GLU A 10 -21.06 -0.64 17.89
C GLU A 10 -21.20 -2.03 17.26
N GLY A 11 -20.89 -2.13 15.97
CA GLY A 11 -20.92 -3.40 15.28
C GLY A 11 -20.67 -3.22 13.79
N SER A 12 -19.44 -3.46 13.36
CA SER A 12 -18.97 -3.44 11.97
C SER A 12 -18.72 -2.04 11.38
N TRP A 13 -17.44 -1.68 11.26
CA TRP A 13 -16.93 -0.51 10.55
C TRP A 13 -17.49 -0.37 9.12
N ASN A 14 -17.86 -1.50 8.49
CA ASN A 14 -18.47 -1.53 7.16
C ASN A 14 -19.89 -0.95 7.15
N ASP A 15 -20.67 -1.12 8.23
CA ASP A 15 -22.02 -0.57 8.33
C ASP A 15 -21.98 0.95 8.57
N LYS A 16 -21.04 1.42 9.41
CA LYS A 16 -20.80 2.85 9.61
C LYS A 16 -20.42 3.56 8.32
N GLN A 17 -19.49 2.98 7.54
CA GLN A 17 -19.03 3.57 6.28
C GLN A 17 -20.17 3.62 5.26
N THR A 18 -20.87 2.50 5.02
CA THR A 18 -22.00 2.46 4.08
C THR A 18 -23.14 3.40 4.46
N LYS A 19 -23.40 3.59 5.75
CA LYS A 19 -24.38 4.58 6.23
C LYS A 19 -23.93 6.00 5.95
N MET A 20 -22.66 6.33 6.18
CA MET A 20 -22.11 7.64 5.86
C MET A 20 -22.13 7.91 4.35
N ASP A 21 -21.81 6.91 3.52
CA ASP A 21 -21.83 7.02 2.06
C ASP A 21 -23.27 7.26 1.53
N LYS A 22 -24.26 6.57 2.11
CA LYS A 22 -25.68 6.81 1.81
C LYS A 22 -26.11 8.24 2.16
N LEU A 23 -25.72 8.74 3.33
CA LEU A 23 -26.03 10.12 3.73
C LEU A 23 -25.33 11.15 2.85
N ARG A 24 -24.09 10.89 2.41
CA ARG A 24 -23.36 11.73 1.46
C ARG A 24 -24.05 11.79 0.09
N CYS A 25 -24.50 10.64 -0.42
CA CYS A 25 -25.24 10.57 -1.68
C CYS A 25 -26.55 11.37 -1.61
N GLN A 26 -27.30 11.22 -0.52
CA GLN A 26 -28.55 11.97 -0.31
C GLN A 26 -28.31 13.48 -0.18
N SER A 27 -27.30 13.89 0.59
CA SER A 27 -26.91 15.30 0.72
C SER A 27 -26.51 15.90 -0.62
N SER A 28 -25.71 15.19 -1.41
CA SER A 28 -25.32 15.63 -2.76
C SER A 28 -26.51 15.78 -3.70
N GLN A 29 -27.45 14.83 -3.69
CA GLN A 29 -28.68 14.93 -4.46
C GLN A 29 -29.49 16.17 -4.06
N MET A 30 -29.67 16.42 -2.77
CA MET A 30 -30.35 17.62 -2.30
C MET A 30 -29.63 18.88 -2.77
N ILE A 31 -28.33 19.00 -2.53
CA ILE A 31 -27.53 20.17 -2.91
C ILE A 31 -27.62 20.41 -4.42
N SER A 32 -27.59 19.36 -5.24
CA SER A 32 -27.79 19.48 -6.70
C SER A 32 -29.16 20.02 -7.10
N MET A 33 -30.22 19.68 -6.35
CA MET A 33 -31.57 20.23 -6.56
C MET A 33 -31.69 21.69 -6.09
N TRP A 34 -30.93 22.09 -5.06
CA TRP A 34 -30.90 23.48 -4.60
C TRP A 34 -30.12 24.37 -5.56
N LEU A 35 -28.94 23.93 -6.01
CA LEU A 35 -28.09 24.69 -6.94
C LEU A 35 -28.63 24.76 -8.37
N SER A 36 -29.49 23.84 -8.79
CA SER A 36 -30.21 23.97 -10.07
C SER A 36 -31.24 25.10 -10.07
N ARG A 37 -31.67 25.56 -8.88
CA ARG A 37 -32.62 26.66 -8.68
C ARG A 37 -31.93 27.97 -8.28
N ALA A 38 -30.61 27.98 -8.12
CA ALA A 38 -29.83 29.19 -7.86
C ALA A 38 -29.62 29.97 -9.17
N GLU A 39 -29.37 31.28 -9.06
CA GLU A 39 -28.93 32.11 -10.19
C GLU A 39 -27.41 32.35 -10.06
N PRO A 40 -26.55 31.79 -10.93
CA PRO A 40 -26.84 31.00 -12.13
C PRO A 40 -27.14 29.51 -11.87
N PRO A 41 -28.00 28.86 -12.69
CA PRO A 41 -28.38 27.47 -12.50
C PRO A 41 -27.20 26.53 -12.82
N LEU A 42 -26.75 25.79 -11.81
CA LEU A 42 -25.66 24.83 -11.96
C LEU A 42 -26.20 23.46 -12.31
N ARG A 43 -25.64 22.87 -13.37
CA ARG A 43 -26.00 21.51 -13.81
C ARG A 43 -25.58 20.49 -12.76
N LYS A 44 -26.37 19.44 -12.62
CA LYS A 44 -26.09 18.32 -11.69
C LYS A 44 -24.69 17.74 -11.89
N GLU A 45 -24.22 17.67 -13.13
CA GLU A 45 -22.86 17.21 -13.48
C GLU A 45 -21.76 18.07 -12.85
N ILE A 46 -21.95 19.41 -12.83
CA ILE A 46 -20.98 20.34 -12.24
C ILE A 46 -20.99 20.22 -10.72
N VAL A 47 -22.18 20.05 -10.13
CA VAL A 47 -22.33 19.88 -8.68
C VAL A 47 -21.78 18.53 -8.22
N GLU A 48 -22.00 17.45 -8.96
CA GLU A 48 -21.40 16.13 -8.70
C GLU A 48 -19.88 16.15 -8.88
N TYR A 49 -19.38 16.90 -9.85
CA TYR A 49 -17.94 17.12 -10.05
C TYR A 49 -17.32 17.97 -8.92
N MET A 50 -18.02 19.02 -8.47
CA MET A 50 -17.57 19.88 -7.35
C MET A 50 -17.65 19.19 -5.99
N LEU A 51 -18.68 18.37 -5.78
CA LEU A 51 -18.89 17.62 -4.53
C LEU A 51 -18.03 16.35 -4.47
N ASP A 52 -17.32 16.02 -5.55
CA ASP A 52 -16.31 14.96 -5.64
C ASP A 52 -16.76 13.68 -4.92
N VAL A 53 -18.03 13.29 -5.14
CA VAL A 53 -18.71 12.17 -4.46
C VAL A 53 -18.04 10.83 -4.77
N ASN A 54 -17.08 10.82 -5.71
CA ASN A 54 -16.32 9.65 -6.12
C ASN A 54 -14.81 9.74 -5.81
N SER A 55 -14.35 10.74 -5.04
CA SER A 55 -12.96 10.83 -4.58
C SER A 55 -12.56 9.79 -3.53
N ASP A 56 -13.53 9.04 -3.00
CA ASP A 56 -13.30 7.88 -2.14
C ASP A 56 -12.59 6.71 -2.89
N MET A 57 -12.26 6.87 -4.18
CA MET A 57 -11.40 5.94 -4.91
C MET A 57 -9.95 6.47 -4.94
N TRP A 58 -9.21 6.26 -3.84
CA TRP A 58 -7.75 6.28 -3.74
C TRP A 58 -7.03 7.32 -4.65
N SER A 59 -6.71 8.50 -4.11
CA SER A 59 -6.11 9.60 -4.89
C SER A 59 -4.94 9.15 -5.77
N MET A 60 -4.94 9.61 -7.03
CA MET A 60 -3.87 9.36 -8.01
C MET A 60 -2.46 9.70 -7.46
N ARG A 61 -2.36 10.55 -6.44
CA ARG A 61 -1.10 10.87 -5.75
C ARG A 61 -0.65 9.74 -4.82
N LYS A 62 -1.57 9.17 -4.03
CA LYS A 62 -1.28 8.05 -3.13
C LYS A 62 -0.93 6.78 -3.89
N ILE A 63 -1.61 6.49 -5.00
CA ILE A 63 -1.32 5.31 -5.83
C ILE A 63 0.06 5.43 -6.46
N ARG A 64 0.40 6.59 -7.04
CA ARG A 64 1.74 6.84 -7.60
C ARG A 64 2.85 6.65 -6.56
N ALA A 65 2.68 7.21 -5.36
CA ALA A 65 3.66 7.07 -4.29
C ALA A 65 3.84 5.59 -3.85
N ASN A 66 2.75 4.85 -3.71
CA ASN A 66 2.82 3.44 -3.36
C ASN A 66 3.38 2.60 -4.51
N PHE A 67 3.05 2.92 -5.76
CA PHE A 67 3.62 2.27 -6.94
C PHE A 67 5.12 2.50 -7.07
N LEU A 68 5.61 3.70 -6.81
CA LEU A 68 7.06 3.98 -6.81
C LEU A 68 7.78 3.16 -5.73
N ARG A 69 7.23 3.09 -4.51
CA ARG A 69 7.79 2.25 -3.44
C ARG A 69 7.81 0.76 -3.83
N ILE A 70 6.75 0.27 -4.46
CA ILE A 70 6.68 -1.11 -4.94
C ILE A 70 7.70 -1.32 -6.08
N MET A 71 7.83 -0.36 -7.00
CA MET A 71 8.78 -0.42 -8.11
C MET A 71 10.22 -0.46 -7.63
N ASP A 72 10.57 0.29 -6.58
CA ASP A 72 11.91 0.28 -5.99
C ASP A 72 12.26 -1.11 -5.42
N VAL A 73 11.31 -1.74 -4.71
CA VAL A 73 11.47 -3.10 -4.20
C VAL A 73 11.56 -4.12 -5.35
N LEU A 74 10.71 -3.97 -6.37
CA LEU A 74 10.70 -4.83 -7.56
C LEU A 74 11.98 -4.67 -8.39
N GLY A 75 12.59 -3.48 -8.44
CA GLY A 75 13.87 -3.25 -9.12
C GLY A 75 14.97 -4.15 -8.56
N GLY A 76 15.07 -4.26 -7.24
CA GLY A 76 15.97 -5.20 -6.57
C GLY A 76 15.66 -6.65 -6.93
N LEU A 77 14.38 -7.04 -6.91
CA LEU A 77 13.96 -8.40 -7.29
C LEU A 77 14.29 -8.74 -8.75
N ILE A 78 14.10 -7.80 -9.67
CA ILE A 78 14.42 -7.96 -11.10
C ILE A 78 15.93 -8.11 -11.29
N ALA A 79 16.75 -7.39 -10.53
CA ALA A 79 18.21 -7.54 -10.57
C ALA A 79 18.64 -8.94 -10.10
N ILE A 80 18.08 -9.43 -8.99
CA ILE A 80 18.31 -10.81 -8.51
C ILE A 80 17.88 -11.82 -9.57
N ARG A 81 16.71 -11.64 -10.18
CA ARG A 81 16.22 -12.53 -11.24
C ARG A 81 17.15 -12.54 -12.45
N LYS A 82 17.65 -11.39 -12.90
CA LYS A 82 18.64 -11.31 -13.99
C LYS A 82 19.95 -11.99 -13.62
N TRP A 83 20.42 -11.83 -12.39
CA TRP A 83 21.62 -12.51 -11.90
C TRP A 83 21.43 -14.04 -11.84
N PHE A 84 20.27 -14.50 -11.37
CA PHE A 84 19.90 -15.91 -11.40
C PHE A 84 19.85 -16.45 -12.83
N ASP A 85 19.30 -15.69 -13.76
CA ASP A 85 19.27 -16.06 -15.17
C ASP A 85 20.70 -16.14 -15.77
N GLN A 86 21.63 -15.29 -15.34
CA GLN A 86 23.04 -15.40 -15.72
C GLN A 86 23.71 -16.69 -15.19
N ILE A 87 23.31 -17.16 -14.00
CA ILE A 87 23.76 -18.43 -13.41
C ILE A 87 23.17 -19.60 -14.20
N CYS A 88 21.86 -19.58 -14.50
CA CYS A 88 21.21 -20.62 -15.28
C CYS A 88 21.76 -20.74 -16.71
N ASN A 89 22.19 -19.63 -17.31
CA ASN A 89 22.81 -19.64 -18.64
C ASN A 89 24.33 -19.99 -18.61
N TRP A 90 24.86 -20.43 -17.46
CA TRP A 90 26.26 -20.89 -17.29
C TRP A 90 27.31 -19.91 -17.85
N LYS A 91 27.04 -18.60 -17.84
CA LYS A 91 27.99 -17.60 -18.35
C LYS A 91 29.33 -17.64 -17.60
N ASN A 92 29.29 -17.97 -16.31
CA ASN A 92 30.46 -18.12 -15.45
C ASN A 92 30.40 -19.48 -14.71
N PRO A 93 30.90 -20.57 -15.31
CA PRO A 93 30.71 -21.94 -14.81
C PRO A 93 31.31 -22.14 -13.40
N ILE A 94 32.34 -21.40 -13.03
CA ILE A 94 32.94 -21.46 -11.69
C ILE A 94 31.93 -20.98 -10.63
N THR A 95 31.27 -19.84 -10.88
CA THR A 95 30.30 -19.28 -9.93
C THR A 95 29.05 -20.13 -9.80
N THR A 96 28.58 -20.75 -10.90
CA THR A 96 27.43 -21.64 -10.87
C THR A 96 27.73 -22.89 -10.03
N VAL A 97 28.87 -23.54 -10.26
CA VAL A 97 29.31 -24.71 -9.49
C VAL A 97 29.44 -24.36 -8.01
N LEU A 98 30.03 -23.20 -7.68
CA LEU A 98 30.19 -22.77 -6.29
C LEU A 98 28.84 -22.57 -5.58
N ILE A 99 27.84 -22.01 -6.27
CA ILE A 99 26.47 -21.88 -5.76
C ILE A 99 25.82 -23.24 -5.54
N HIS A 100 25.99 -24.18 -6.47
CA HIS A 100 25.42 -25.53 -6.33
C HIS A 100 26.08 -26.31 -5.18
N ILE A 101 27.39 -26.17 -4.99
CA ILE A 101 28.10 -26.78 -3.84
C ILE A 101 27.59 -26.18 -2.53
N LEU A 102 27.45 -24.85 -2.45
CA LEU A 102 26.91 -24.17 -1.27
C LEU A 102 25.48 -24.66 -0.96
N PHE A 103 24.63 -24.79 -1.98
CA PHE A 103 23.28 -25.34 -1.84
C PHE A 103 23.29 -26.79 -1.35
N LEU A 104 24.18 -27.62 -1.89
CA LEU A 104 24.33 -29.02 -1.47
C LEU A 104 24.72 -29.12 0.02
N ILE A 105 25.68 -28.30 0.47
CA ILE A 105 26.09 -28.24 1.88
C ILE A 105 24.92 -27.85 2.77
N LEU A 106 24.11 -26.86 2.35
CA LEU A 106 22.93 -26.43 3.09
C LEU A 106 21.88 -27.55 3.23
N VAL A 107 21.67 -28.33 2.17
CA VAL A 107 20.77 -29.50 2.17
C VAL A 107 21.33 -30.64 3.03
N LEU A 108 22.65 -30.86 3.03
CA LEU A 108 23.31 -31.89 3.83
C LEU A 108 23.27 -31.59 5.34
N TYR A 109 23.29 -30.30 5.71
CA TYR A 109 23.27 -29.84 7.10
C TYR A 109 22.01 -29.02 7.38
N PRO A 110 20.83 -29.67 7.46
CA PRO A 110 19.56 -28.97 7.71
C PRO A 110 19.53 -28.30 9.08
N GLU A 111 20.32 -28.80 10.05
CA GLU A 111 20.48 -28.16 11.36
C GLU A 111 21.09 -26.76 11.30
N LEU A 112 21.84 -26.42 10.24
CA LEU A 112 22.39 -25.08 10.01
C LEU A 112 21.37 -24.10 9.41
N ILE A 113 20.29 -24.59 8.79
CA ILE A 113 19.27 -23.75 8.15
C ILE A 113 18.56 -22.88 9.19
N LEU A 114 18.16 -23.49 10.30
CA LEU A 114 17.39 -22.81 11.35
C LEU A 114 18.18 -21.67 12.02
N PRO A 115 19.44 -21.85 12.49
CA PRO A 115 20.23 -20.77 13.08
C PRO A 115 20.61 -19.69 12.05
N THR A 116 20.88 -20.03 10.79
CA THR A 116 21.21 -19.04 9.75
C THR A 116 20.02 -18.14 9.43
N ILE A 117 18.81 -18.70 9.30
CA ILE A 117 17.58 -17.92 9.12
C ILE A 117 17.36 -17.01 10.32
N PHE A 118 17.54 -17.51 11.55
CA PHE A 118 17.33 -16.73 12.76
C PHE A 118 18.27 -15.53 12.84
N LEU A 119 19.56 -15.76 12.57
CA LEU A 119 20.59 -14.72 12.56
C LEU A 119 20.31 -13.68 11.45
N TYR A 120 19.89 -14.14 10.27
CA TYR A 120 19.54 -13.27 9.14
C TYR A 120 18.32 -12.38 9.45
N LEU A 121 17.25 -12.95 10.02
CA LEU A 121 16.08 -12.20 10.46
C LEU A 121 16.44 -11.17 11.54
N PHE A 122 17.31 -11.53 12.48
CA PHE A 122 17.79 -10.63 13.52
C PHE A 122 18.60 -9.46 12.95
N LEU A 123 19.53 -9.73 12.03
CA LEU A 123 20.31 -8.70 11.33
C LEU A 123 19.42 -7.77 10.52
N ILE A 124 18.45 -8.31 9.77
CA ILE A 124 17.45 -7.50 9.05
C ILE A 124 16.66 -6.64 10.02
N GLY A 125 16.20 -7.20 11.14
CA GLY A 125 15.46 -6.47 12.17
C GLY A 125 16.26 -5.28 12.70
N ILE A 126 17.54 -5.50 13.06
CA ILE A 126 18.44 -4.42 13.52
C ILE A 126 18.66 -3.38 12.43
N TRP A 127 18.89 -3.83 11.20
CA TRP A 127 19.16 -2.98 10.05
C TRP A 127 17.96 -2.08 9.71
N TYR A 128 16.77 -2.68 9.68
CA TYR A 128 15.52 -1.96 9.45
C TYR A 128 15.18 -1.04 10.63
N TYR A 129 15.47 -1.45 11.86
CA TYR A 129 15.35 -0.60 13.04
C TYR A 129 16.31 0.60 12.97
N ARG A 130 17.54 0.39 12.47
CA ARG A 130 18.52 1.46 12.29
C ARG A 130 18.10 2.47 11.22
N TRP A 131 17.56 1.99 10.10
CA TRP A 131 17.06 2.84 9.01
C TRP A 131 15.61 3.29 9.16
N ARG A 132 14.99 3.00 10.30
CA ARG A 132 13.67 3.52 10.62
C ARG A 132 13.72 5.05 10.52
N PRO A 133 12.95 5.67 9.61
CA PRO A 133 12.93 7.12 9.48
C PRO A 133 12.46 7.69 10.83
N ARG A 134 13.35 8.45 11.49
CA ARG A 134 13.14 9.01 12.82
C ARG A 134 12.33 10.31 12.82
N HIS A 135 12.17 10.91 11.64
CA HIS A 135 11.47 12.17 11.47
C HIS A 135 10.16 11.96 10.72
N PRO A 136 9.05 12.61 11.13
CA PRO A 136 7.82 12.60 10.37
C PRO A 136 8.08 13.19 8.97
N PRO A 137 7.63 12.52 7.90
CA PRO A 137 7.79 13.05 6.55
C PRO A 137 6.85 14.25 6.42
N HIS A 138 7.41 15.46 6.27
CA HIS A 138 6.78 16.81 6.27
C HIS A 138 6.93 17.60 7.58
N MET A 139 8.17 17.86 7.98
CA MET A 139 8.48 19.19 8.52
C MET A 139 9.49 19.82 7.58
N ASP A 140 9.05 20.87 6.90
CA ASP A 140 9.81 21.60 5.89
C ASP A 140 11.12 22.15 6.50
N THR A 141 12.22 21.88 5.81
CA THR A 141 13.47 22.65 5.87
C THR A 141 13.80 23.12 4.47
#